data_AF-A0A4Q5NR74-F1
#
_entry.id   AF-A0A4Q5NR74-F1
#
_cell.length_a   1.000
_cell.length_b   1.000
_cell.length_c   1.000
_cell.angle_alpha   90.00
_cell.angle_beta   90.00
_cell.angle_gamma   90.00
#
_symmetry.space_group_name_H-M   'P 1'
#
loop_
_entity.id
_entity.type
_entity.pdbx_description
1 polymer ?
#
loop_
_entity_poly.entity_id
_entity_poly.type
_entity_poly.pdbx_seq_one_letter_code
_entity_poly.pdbx_strand_id
1 'polypeptide(L)'
;MPSSFGLFFLGVAAFFYATRYVCAAMICAGFASASRELFEAAYAYVGPSLTILSVMSFLIGVGILFWPLLQKALLPLMNEFVKFSE
;
A
#
# COMPACT_ATOMS: atom_id res chain seq x y z
N MET A 1 -9.65 11.87 -14.71
CA MET A 1 -10.13 10.82 -13.79
C MET A 1 -8.95 10.25 -12.99
N PRO A 2 -8.41 10.99 -12.00
CA PRO A 2 -7.30 10.52 -11.15
C PRO A 2 -7.73 9.41 -10.16
N SER A 3 -9.03 9.32 -9.85
CA SER A 3 -9.59 8.39 -8.87
C SER A 3 -9.42 6.91 -9.24
N SER A 4 -9.50 6.56 -10.52
CA SER A 4 -9.36 5.16 -10.98
C SER A 4 -7.95 4.62 -10.78
N PHE A 5 -6.93 5.47 -10.96
CA PHE A 5 -5.53 5.09 -10.73
C PHE A 5 -5.22 4.91 -9.24
N GLY A 6 -5.80 5.76 -8.38
CA GLY A 6 -5.69 5.59 -6.92
C GLY A 6 -6.27 4.27 -6.44
N LEU A 7 -7.44 3.88 -6.96
CA LEU A 7 -8.08 2.60 -6.63
C LEU A 7 -7.27 1.40 -7.15
N PHE A 8 -6.70 1.51 -8.34
CA PHE A 8 -5.80 0.49 -8.89
C PHE A 8 -4.56 0.27 -8.02
N PHE A 9 -3.87 1.35 -7.63
CA PHE A 9 -2.71 1.27 -6.74
C PHE A 9 -3.06 0.71 -5.36
N LEU A 10 -4.24 1.05 -4.82
CA LEU A 10 -4.75 0.49 -3.58
C LEU A 10 -5.00 -1.02 -3.69
N GLY A 11 -5.56 -1.48 -4.82
CA GLY A 11 -5.75 -2.90 -5.12
C GLY A 11 -4.42 -3.65 -5.24
N VAL A 12 -3.44 -3.06 -5.94
CA VAL A 12 -2.08 -3.62 -6.06
C VAL A 12 -1.40 -3.71 -4.68
N ALA A 13 -1.57 -2.70 -3.82
CA ALA A 13 -1.05 -2.73 -2.46
C ALA A 13 -1.65 -3.87 -1.62
N ALA A 14 -2.98 -4.04 -1.67
CA ALA A 14 -3.68 -5.13 -0.99
C ALA A 14 -3.26 -6.51 -1.54
N PHE A 15 -3.06 -6.61 -2.86
CA PHE A 15 -2.56 -7.82 -3.50
C PHE A 15 -1.16 -8.18 -2.98
N PHE A 16 -0.19 -7.25 -2.99
CA PHE A 16 1.16 -7.51 -2.47
C PHE A 16 1.17 -7.91 -0.99
N TYR A 17 0.27 -7.31 -0.18
CA TYR A 17 0.12 -7.71 1.22
C TYR A 17 -0.37 -9.15 1.34
N ALA A 18 -1.42 -9.51 0.59
CA ALA A 18 -1.97 -10.87 0.58
C ALA A 18 -0.98 -11.90 0.03
N THR A 19 -0.23 -11.56 -1.02
CA THR A 19 0.78 -12.43 -1.63
C THR A 19 1.80 -12.91 -0.60
N ARG A 20 2.21 -12.05 0.37
CA ARG A 20 3.11 -12.48 1.44
C ARG A 20 2.54 -13.64 2.26
N TYR A 21 1.27 -13.56 2.66
CA TYR A 21 0.60 -14.61 3.42
C TYR A 21 0.37 -15.86 2.57
N VAL A 22 0.02 -15.69 1.29
CA VAL A 22 -0.15 -16.79 0.34
C VAL A 22 1.16 -17.55 0.13
N CYS A 23 2.29 -16.84 -0.05
CA CYS A 23 3.61 -17.47 -0.16
C CYS A 23 4.00 -18.24 1.11
N ALA A 24 3.79 -17.67 2.30
CA ALA A 24 4.05 -18.36 3.56
C ALA A 24 3.18 -19.63 3.69
N ALA A 25 1.90 -19.55 3.36
CA ALA A 25 1.00 -20.70 3.36
C ALA A 25 1.40 -21.77 2.34
N MET A 26 1.86 -21.36 1.15
CA MET A 26 2.29 -22.28 0.09
C MET A 26 3.59 -23.01 0.47
N ILE A 27 4.51 -22.35 1.16
CA ILE A 27 5.70 -22.99 1.74
C ILE A 27 5.28 -24.01 2.81
N CYS A 28 4.35 -23.64 3.71
CA CYS A 28 3.85 -24.56 4.73
C CYS A 28 3.10 -25.77 4.17
N ALA A 29 2.39 -25.61 3.05
CA ALA A 29 1.64 -26.69 2.41
C ALA A 29 2.55 -27.82 1.89
N GLY A 30 3.86 -27.57 1.72
CA GLY A 30 4.86 -28.58 1.37
C GLY A 30 5.31 -29.46 2.55
N PHE A 31 4.95 -29.11 3.79
CA PHE A 31 5.32 -29.87 4.99
C PHE A 31 4.17 -30.77 5.46
N ALA A 32 4.51 -31.98 5.92
CA ALA A 32 3.53 -32.97 6.37
C ALA A 32 2.76 -32.56 7.65
N SER A 33 3.28 -31.58 8.40
CA SER A 33 2.68 -31.07 9.64
C SER A 33 2.68 -29.53 9.63
N ALA A 34 1.50 -28.94 9.53
CA ALA A 34 1.33 -27.50 9.64
C ALA A 34 1.38 -27.09 11.13
N SER A 35 2.56 -26.68 11.62
CA SER A 35 2.72 -26.08 12.95
C SER A 35 2.81 -24.55 12.84
N ARG A 36 2.41 -23.84 13.91
CA ARG A 36 2.53 -22.37 13.99
C ARG A 36 3.97 -21.90 13.80
N GLU A 37 4.94 -22.64 14.36
CA GLU A 37 6.37 -22.33 14.24
C GLU A 37 6.86 -22.42 12.80
N LEU A 38 6.40 -23.41 12.02
CA LEU A 38 6.74 -23.54 10.61
C LEU A 38 6.16 -22.39 9.78
N PHE A 39 4.95 -21.92 10.12
CA PHE A 39 4.36 -20.76 9.48
C PHE A 39 5.10 -19.47 9.79
N GLU A 40 5.50 -19.24 11.05
CA GLU A 40 6.31 -18.08 11.41
C GLU A 40 7.69 -18.10 10.74
N ALA A 41 8.33 -19.27 10.68
CA ALA A 41 9.60 -19.44 9.98
C ALA A 41 9.46 -19.19 8.47
N ALA A 42 8.40 -19.69 7.83
CA ALA A 42 8.10 -19.43 6.42
C ALA A 42 7.77 -17.96 6.16
N TYR A 43 7.01 -17.33 7.05
CA TYR A 43 6.66 -15.92 6.98
C TYR A 43 7.87 -15.00 7.17
N ALA A 44 8.83 -15.41 8.03
CA ALA A 44 10.12 -14.75 8.17
C ALA A 44 11.01 -14.95 6.94
N TYR A 45 11.00 -16.15 6.35
CA TYR A 45 11.76 -16.49 5.14
C TYR A 45 11.34 -15.67 3.91
N VAL A 46 10.03 -15.43 3.72
CA VAL A 46 9.53 -14.55 2.65
C VAL A 46 10.06 -13.11 2.79
N GLY A 47 10.45 -12.71 4.00
CA GLY A 47 11.12 -11.44 4.26
C GLY A 47 10.21 -10.21 4.14
N PRO A 48 10.71 -9.03 4.57
CA PRO A 48 9.92 -7.79 4.60
C PRO A 48 9.75 -7.12 3.24
N SER A 49 10.46 -7.55 2.20
CA SER A 49 10.49 -6.88 0.90
C SER A 49 9.10 -6.70 0.28
N LEU A 50 8.25 -7.74 0.27
CA LEU A 50 6.88 -7.64 -0.24
C LEU A 50 6.02 -6.67 0.59
N THR A 51 6.25 -6.61 1.90
CA THR A 51 5.56 -5.66 2.78
C THR A 51 5.99 -4.23 2.49
N ILE A 52 7.28 -4.00 2.25
CA ILE A 52 7.80 -2.67 1.91
C ILE A 52 7.19 -2.19 0.58
N LEU A 53 7.15 -3.03 -0.45
CA LEU A 53 6.50 -2.68 -1.72
C LEU A 53 4.99 -2.44 -1.57
N SER A 54 4.31 -3.24 -0.76
CA SER A 54 2.88 -3.05 -0.45
C SER A 54 2.63 -1.69 0.22
N VAL A 55 3.43 -1.33 1.24
CA VAL A 55 3.33 -0.05 1.94
C VAL A 55 3.61 1.13 1.00
N MET A 56 4.64 1.03 0.16
CA MET A 56 4.96 2.08 -0.81
C MET A 56 3.82 2.29 -1.82
N SER A 57 3.27 1.21 -2.40
CA SER A 57 2.10 1.29 -3.29
C SER A 57 0.86 1.83 -2.58
N PHE A 58 0.67 1.50 -1.30
CA PHE A 58 -0.43 2.02 -0.49
C PHE A 58 -0.32 3.54 -0.30
N LEU A 59 0.85 4.04 0.07
CA LEU A 59 1.10 5.47 0.26
C LEU A 59 0.85 6.27 -1.03
N ILE A 60 1.30 5.74 -2.17
CA ILE A 60 1.07 6.34 -3.49
C ILE A 60 -0.43 6.34 -3.83
N GLY A 61 -1.11 5.21 -3.65
CA GLY A 61 -2.54 5.09 -3.92
C GLY A 61 -3.40 6.04 -3.09
N VAL A 62 -3.10 6.16 -1.79
CA VAL A 62 -3.76 7.11 -0.88
C VAL A 62 -3.47 8.55 -1.31
N GLY A 63 -2.21 8.89 -1.60
CA GLY A 63 -1.83 10.22 -2.06
C GLY A 63 -2.62 10.67 -3.29
N ILE A 64 -2.75 9.80 -4.29
CA ILE A 64 -3.51 10.08 -5.53
C ILE A 64 -5.01 10.22 -5.25
N LEU A 65 -5.57 9.42 -4.34
CA LEU A 65 -6.98 9.48 -3.96
C LEU A 65 -7.34 10.80 -3.26
N PHE A 66 -6.48 11.26 -2.35
CA PHE A 66 -6.72 12.48 -1.57
C PHE A 66 -6.24 13.76 -2.26
N TRP A 67 -5.43 13.66 -3.31
CA TRP A 67 -4.96 14.81 -4.11
C TRP A 67 -6.05 15.80 -4.51
N PRO A 68 -7.21 15.39 -5.08
CA PRO A 68 -8.27 16.33 -5.42
C PRO A 68 -8.93 17.01 -4.20
N LEU A 69 -8.95 16.34 -3.04
CA LEU A 69 -9.44 16.94 -1.79
C LEU A 69 -8.46 18.00 -1.27
N LEU A 70 -7.16 17.68 -1.29
CA LEU A 70 -6.10 18.60 -0.93
C LEU A 70 -6.10 19.81 -1.85
N GLN A 71 -6.21 19.60 -3.16
CA GLN A 71 -6.25 20.68 -4.15
C GLN A 71 -7.42 21.63 -3.90
N LYS A 72 -8.62 21.12 -3.58
CA LYS A 72 -9.78 21.97 -3.28
C LYS A 72 -9.61 22.79 -2.00
N ALA A 73 -8.95 22.24 -0.98
CA ALA A 73 -8.73 22.93 0.29
C ALA A 73 -7.54 23.91 0.25
N LEU A 74 -6.47 23.55 -0.46
CA LEU A 74 -5.19 24.27 -0.45
C LEU A 74 -5.12 25.40 -1.49
N LEU A 75 -5.74 25.23 -2.67
CA LEU A 75 -5.77 26.25 -3.72
C LEU A 75 -6.34 27.62 -3.28
N PRO A 76 -7.48 27.71 -2.58
CA PRO A 76 -8.02 29.01 -2.17
C PRO A 76 -7.09 29.73 -1.18
N LEU A 77 -6.42 29.00 -0.27
CA LEU A 77 -5.44 29.62 0.62
C LEU A 77 -4.22 30.12 -0.14
N MET A 78 -3.66 29.33 -1.05
CA MET A 78 -2.53 29.77 -1.87
C MET A 78 -2.84 31.05 -2.65
N ASN A 79 -4.06 31.16 -3.19
CA ASN A 79 -4.46 32.34 -3.97
C ASN A 79 -4.60 33.60 -3.09
N GLU A 80 -5.09 33.45 -1.86
CA GLU A 80 -5.11 34.54 -0.86
C GLU A 80 -3.69 34.95 -0.44
N PHE A 81 -2.79 34.00 -0.17
CA PHE A 81 -1.40 34.31 0.17
C PHE A 81 -0.66 35.03 -0.96
N VAL A 82 -0.90 34.66 -2.21
CA VAL A 82 -0.31 35.34 -3.38
C VAL A 82 -0.84 36.77 -3.49
N LYS A 83 -2.15 36.99 -3.31
CA LYS A 83 -2.76 38.33 -3.31
C LYS A 83 -2.22 39.25 -2.22
N PHE A 84 -1.82 38.71 -1.08
CA PHE A 84 -1.20 39.49 0.02
C PHE A 84 0.24 39.90 -0.28
N SER A 85 0.88 39.32 -1.30
CA SER A 85 2.27 39.58 -1.67
C SER A 85 2.43 40.55 -2.85
N GLU A 86 1.34 40.97 -3.50
CA GLU A 86 1.29 42.02 -4.53
C GLU A 86 0.80 43.36 -3.95
#